data_AF-A0A7T1L8P5-F1
#
_entry.id   AF-A0A7T1L8P5-F1
#
_cell.length_a   1.000
_cell.length_b   1.000
_cell.length_c   1.000
_cell.angle_alpha   90.00
_cell.angle_beta   90.00
_cell.angle_gamma   90.00
#
_symmetry.space_group_name_H-M   'P 1'
#
loop_
_entity.id
_entity.type
_entity.pdbx_description
1 polymer ?
#
loop_
_entity_poly.entity_id
_entity_poly.type
_entity_poly.pdbx_seq_one_letter_code
_entity_poly.pdbx_strand_id
1 'polypeptide(L)' 'MTSSATSIQHIADDLDGFEKRYFDLLLLGHDLSKAIAFYKLRISGYKQTLEELGYCHHPVYHRIRKHLSLYTRGS' A
#
# COMPACT_ATOMS: atom_id res chain seq x y z
N MET A 1 -26.26 -6.02 4.72
CA MET A 1 -24.84 -6.33 4.44
C MET A 1 -24.19 -5.08 3.90
N THR A 2 -23.65 -4.24 4.78
CA THR A 2 -22.92 -3.04 4.36
C THR A 2 -21.55 -3.48 3.86
N SER A 3 -21.41 -3.62 2.54
CA SER A 3 -20.10 -3.62 1.91
C SER A 3 -19.43 -2.33 2.34
N SER A 4 -18.45 -2.42 3.23
CA SER A 4 -17.70 -1.24 3.68
C SER A 4 -16.86 -0.83 2.48
N ALA A 5 -17.42 0.06 1.65
CA ALA A 5 -16.71 0.60 0.50
C ALA A 5 -15.41 1.20 1.02
N THR A 6 -14.29 0.56 0.69
CA THR A 6 -12.96 1.06 1.07
C THR A 6 -12.80 2.44 0.44
N SER A 7 -12.93 3.48 1.26
CA SER A 7 -12.78 4.86 0.82
C SER A 7 -11.32 5.12 0.42
N ILE A 8 -11.12 5.94 -0.61
CA ILE A 8 -9.79 6.42 -1.02
C ILE A 8 -9.01 6.99 0.16
N GLN A 9 -9.71 7.68 1.08
CA GLN A 9 -9.07 8.26 2.27
C GLN A 9 -8.47 7.17 3.15
N HIS A 10 -9.20 6.07 3.39
CA HIS A 10 -8.69 4.95 4.16
C HIS A 10 -7.45 4.33 3.49
N ILE A 11 -7.44 4.20 2.17
CA ILE A 11 -6.27 3.71 1.42
C ILE A 11 -5.07 4.66 1.58
N ALA A 12 -5.30 5.97 1.52
CA ALA A 12 -4.25 6.96 1.72
C ALA A 12 -3.66 6.91 3.14
N ASP A 13 -4.53 6.86 4.16
CA ASP A 13 -4.13 6.79 5.57
C ASP A 13 -3.33 5.50 5.86
N ASP A 14 -3.73 4.37 5.25
CA ASP A 14 -3.03 3.10 5.41
C ASP A 14 -1.64 3.11 4.76
N LEU A 15 -1.49 3.78 3.61
CA LEU A 15 -0.19 3.97 2.95
C LEU A 15 0.74 4.82 3.82
N ASP A 16 0.23 5.92 4.37
CA ASP A 16 1.02 6.80 5.25
C ASP A 16 1.41 6.07 6.55
N GLY A 17 0.49 5.28 7.11
CA GLY A 17 0.72 4.44 8.28
C GLY A 17 1.78 3.36 8.04
N PHE A 18 1.78 2.75 6.85
CA PHE A 18 2.82 1.80 6.45
C PHE A 18 4.20 2.46 6.37
N GLU A 19 4.31 3.60 5.67
CA GLU A 19 5.57 4.31 5.49
C GLU A 19 6.18 4.66 6.87
N LYS A 20 5.38 5.23 7.78
CA LYS A 20 5.83 5.57 9.13
C LYS A 20 6.29 4.35 9.92
N ARG A 21 5.47 3.29 9.95
CA ARG A 21 5.78 2.08 10.72
C ARG A 21 6.97 1.32 10.17
N TYR A 22 7.18 1.36 8.86
CA TYR A 22 8.36 0.78 8.22
C TYR A 22 9.64 1.46 8.71
N PHE A 23 9.68 2.80 8.70
CA PHE A 23 10.83 3.56 9.21
C PHE A 23 11.08 3.30 10.71
N ASP A 24 10.03 3.32 11.54
CA ASP A 24 10.17 3.08 12.97
C ASP A 24 10.75 1.68 13.27
N LEU A 25 10.23 0.65 12.60
CA LEU A 25 10.72 -0.72 12.80
C LEU A 25 12.14 -0.94 12.23
N LEU A 26 12.50 -0.23 11.16
CA LEU A 26 13.85 -0.24 10.60
C LEU A 26 14.86 0.36 11.59
N LEU A 27 14.53 1.49 12.21
CA LEU A 27 15.36 2.14 13.22
C LEU A 27 15.59 1.25 14.46
N LEU A 28 14.60 0.44 14.81
CA LEU A 28 14.67 -0.52 15.93
C LEU A 28 15.42 -1.83 15.56
N GLY A 29 15.87 -1.99 14.32
CA GLY A 29 16.63 -3.16 13.87
C GLY A 29 15.79 -4.44 13.71
N HIS A 30 14.47 -4.32 13.54
CA HIS A 30 13.61 -5.48 13.32
C HIS A 30 13.77 -6.06 11.91
N ASP A 31 13.63 -7.38 11.77
CA ASP A 31 13.46 -8.02 10.47
C ASP A 31 12.08 -7.65 9.89
N LEU A 32 12.10 -6.89 8.79
CA LEU A 32 10.91 -6.39 8.13
C LEU A 32 10.43 -7.31 7.00
N SER A 33 11.08 -8.44 6.73
CA SER A 33 10.79 -9.28 5.56
C SER A 33 9.32 -9.74 5.53
N LYS A 34 8.79 -10.18 6.67
CA LYS A 34 7.38 -10.58 6.81
C LYS A 34 6.43 -9.39 6.69
N ALA A 35 6.80 -8.26 7.27
CA ALA A 35 6.01 -7.04 7.22
C ALA A 35 5.92 -6.52 5.77
N ILE A 36 7.06 -6.42 5.07
CA ILE A 36 7.15 -6.03 3.66
C ILE A 36 6.29 -6.95 2.78
N ALA A 37 6.37 -8.27 2.97
CA ALA A 37 5.55 -9.22 2.21
C ALA A 37 4.04 -8.99 2.42
N PHE A 38 3.63 -8.78 3.68
CA PHE A 38 2.25 -8.44 4.02
C PHE A 38 1.80 -7.12 3.37
N TYR A 39 2.62 -6.07 3.45
CA TYR A 39 2.28 -4.76 2.88
C TYR A 39 2.25 -4.79 1.35
N LYS A 40 3.13 -5.54 0.70
CA LYS A 40 3.10 -5.75 -0.76
C LYS A 40 1.78 -6.37 -1.21
N LEU A 41 1.29 -7.38 -0.48
CA LEU A 41 -0.01 -8.00 -0.75
C LEU A 41 -1.14 -6.97 -0.59
N ARG A 42 -1.13 -6.21 0.51
CA ARG A 42 -2.17 -5.21 0.83
C ARG A 42 -2.22 -4.06 -0.19
N ILE A 43 -1.07 -3.49 -0.55
CA ILE A 43 -0.94 -2.44 -1.57
C ILE A 43 -1.39 -2.95 -2.95
N SER A 44 -1.11 -4.22 -3.28
CA SER A 44 -1.60 -4.84 -4.52
C SER A 44 -3.13 -4.96 -4.52
N GLY A 45 -3.73 -5.32 -3.38
CA GLY A 45 -5.18 -5.32 -3.21
C GLY A 45 -5.79 -3.93 -3.42
N TYR A 46 -5.19 -2.88 -2.84
CA TYR A 46 -5.66 -1.51 -3.06
C TYR A 46 -5.54 -1.05 -4.52
N LYS A 47 -4.50 -1.47 -5.25
CA LYS A 47 -4.42 -1.22 -6.69
C LYS A 47 -5.64 -1.77 -7.41
N GLN A 48 -5.99 -3.03 -7.15
CA GLN A 48 -7.13 -3.70 -7.77
C GLN A 48 -8.45 -3.01 -7.40
N THR A 49 -8.66 -2.68 -6.11
CA THR A 49 -9.87 -1.97 -5.67
C THR A 49 -10.01 -0.61 -6.37
N LEU A 50 -8.91 0.14 -6.52
CA LEU A 50 -8.96 1.43 -7.22
C LEU A 50 -9.21 1.27 -8.74
N GLU A 51 -8.73 0.19 -9.36
CA GLU A 51 -9.04 -0.14 -10.76
C GLU A 51 -10.51 -0.48 -10.95
N GLU A 52 -11.09 -1.30 -10.07
CA GLU A 52 -12.52 -1.66 -10.08
C GLU A 52 -13.42 -0.44 -9.87
N LEU A 53 -12.96 0.54 -9.10
CA LEU A 53 -13.66 1.80 -8.85
C LEU A 53 -13.40 2.89 -9.90
N GLY A 54 -12.54 2.66 -10.90
CA GLY A 54 -12.22 3.63 -11.96
C GLY A 54 -11.27 4.77 -11.55
N TYR A 55 -10.54 4.63 -10.44
CA TYR A 55 -9.63 5.65 -9.90
C TYR A 55 -8.19 5.56 -10.44
N CYS A 56 -8.00 5.06 -11.66
CA CYS A 56 -6.68 4.87 -12.28
C CYS A 56 -5.89 6.18 -12.49
N HIS A 57 -6.56 7.33 -12.43
CA HIS A 57 -5.95 8.67 -12.54
C HIS A 57 -5.81 9.38 -11.18
N HIS A 58 -6.21 8.74 -10.08
CA HIS A 58 -6.16 9.35 -8.76
C HIS A 58 -4.71 9.37 -8.21
N PRO A 59 -4.28 10.44 -7.50
CA PRO A 59 -2.92 10.51 -6.93
C PRO A 59 -2.53 9.30 -6.05
N VAL A 60 -3.49 8.78 -5.27
CA VAL A 60 -3.28 7.57 -4.44
C VAL A 60 -2.96 6.35 -5.30
N TYR A 61 -3.60 6.18 -6.45
CA TYR A 61 -3.30 5.09 -7.38
C TYR A 61 -1.88 5.21 -7.94
N HIS A 62 -1.44 6.43 -8.28
CA HIS A 62 -0.07 6.67 -8.72
C HIS A 62 0.97 6.38 -7.61
N ARG A 63 0.67 6.74 -6.35
CA ARG A 63 1.50 6.37 -5.19
C ARG A 63 1.62 4.85 -5.04
N ILE A 64 0.51 4.12 -5.15
CA ILE A 64 0.48 2.66 -5.10
C ILE A 64 1.34 2.05 -6.21
N ARG A 65 1.21 2.52 -7.45
CA ARG A 65 2.05 2.04 -8.56
C ARG A 65 3.53 2.30 -8.33
N LYS A 66 3.88 3.47 -7.79
CA LYS A 66 5.27 3.81 -7.44
C LYS A 66 5.79 2.84 -6.38
N HIS A 67 5.04 2.61 -5.29
CA HIS A 67 5.40 1.63 -4.25
C HIS A 67 5.65 0.24 -4.83
N LEU A 68 4.71 -0.27 -5.63
CA LEU A 68 4.85 -1.60 -6.25
C LEU A 68 6.06 -1.70 -7.19
N SER A 69 6.39 -0.63 -7.92
CA SER A 69 7.55 -0.61 -8.83
C SER A 69 8.90 -0.70 -8.12
N LEU A 70 8.98 -0.22 -6.87
CA LEU A 70 10.19 -0.34 -6.05
C LEU A 70 10.48 -1.80 -5.68
N TYR A 71 9.43 -2.62 -5.54
CA TYR A 71 9.54 -4.05 -5.21
C TYR A 71 9.81 -4.95 -6.41
N THR A 72 9.69 -4.46 -7.65
CA THR A 72 9.94 -5.25 -8.87
C THR A 72 11.30 -4.97 -9.49
N ARG A 73 12.01 -3.90 -9.08
CA ARG A 73 13.33 -3.52 -9.61
C ARG A 73 14.52 -4.33 -9.05
N GLY A 74 14.26 -5.41 -8.33
CA GLY A 74 15.28 -6.24 -7.69
C GLY A 74 15.20 -7.74 -7.99
N SER A 75 14.57 -8.14 -9.10
CA SER A 75 14.61 -9.51 -9.62
C SER A 75 15.45 -9.60 -10.87
#